data_AF-A0A2V9G809-F1
#
_entry.id   AF-A0A2V9G809-F1
#
_cell.length_a   1.000
_cell.length_b   1.000
_cell.length_c   1.000
_cell.angle_alpha   90.00
_cell.angle_beta   90.00
_cell.angle_gamma   90.00
#
_symmetry.space_group_name_H-M   'P 1'
#
loop_
_entity.id
_entity.type
_entity.pdbx_description
1 polymer ?
#
loop_
_entity_poly.entity_id
_entity_poly.type
_entity_poly.pdbx_seq_one_letter_code
_entity_poly.pdbx_strand_id
1 'polypeptide(L)'
;EDFLHRVPVECDEIQALIKCGAFDEVCNMTRPAMLWRWNLLQAGGKNALPGAAVLPGGAKTLFVPAIPHDATDAALAEMQTPEYTIEQKLKYEREILEVCVSGHPLDFLPRNGEAWSDELPGLRGKRVTLCGWVVTYRHVGTKNYRNMMFLTLEDQRGVYEVVLFPNVYDRYGGLVFETRSMRVTGRVEQDGQIKGEKLEALKK
;
A
#
# COMPACT_ATOMS: atom_id res chain seq x y z
N GLU A 1 -1.98 -24.67 -2.10
CA GLU A 1 -1.38 -25.90 -1.52
C GLU A 1 -0.15 -26.38 -2.27
N ASP A 2 -0.19 -26.54 -3.60
CA ASP A 2 1.00 -26.93 -4.39
C ASP A 2 2.23 -26.03 -4.13
N PHE A 3 2.04 -24.71 -4.07
CA PHE A 3 3.10 -23.76 -3.69
C PHE A 3 3.75 -24.09 -2.34
N LEU A 4 2.94 -24.35 -1.31
CA LEU A 4 3.40 -24.63 0.06
C LEU A 4 4.12 -26.00 0.17
N HIS A 5 3.81 -26.95 -0.71
CA HIS A 5 4.53 -28.22 -0.77
C HIS A 5 5.93 -28.10 -1.40
N ARG A 6 6.12 -27.11 -2.27
CA ARG A 6 7.37 -26.92 -3.02
C ARG A 6 8.29 -25.89 -2.40
N VAL A 7 7.73 -24.91 -1.70
CA VAL A 7 8.46 -23.78 -1.13
C VAL A 7 8.27 -23.74 0.38
N PRO A 8 9.33 -23.89 1.19
CA PRO A 8 9.25 -23.62 2.61
C PRO A 8 9.10 -22.10 2.80
N VAL A 9 7.98 -21.68 3.40
CA VAL A 9 7.67 -20.27 3.68
C VAL A 9 7.20 -20.12 5.12
N GLU A 10 7.65 -19.06 5.77
CA GLU A 10 7.21 -18.72 7.13
C GLU A 10 5.79 -18.12 7.12
N CYS A 11 5.15 -18.10 8.30
CA CYS A 11 3.78 -17.62 8.45
C CYS A 11 3.62 -16.15 8.00
N ASP A 12 4.59 -15.31 8.30
CA ASP A 12 4.54 -13.89 7.95
C ASP A 12 4.75 -13.67 6.45
N GLU A 13 5.59 -14.50 5.81
CA GLU A 13 5.89 -14.44 4.38
C GLU A 13 4.66 -14.79 3.55
N ILE A 14 3.98 -15.89 3.87
CA ILE A 14 2.78 -16.29 3.12
C ILE A 14 1.63 -15.28 3.30
N GLN A 15 1.48 -14.71 4.50
CA GLN A 15 0.52 -13.64 4.73
C GLN A 15 0.84 -12.40 3.90
N ALA A 16 2.12 -12.02 3.83
CA ALA A 16 2.57 -10.89 3.03
C ALA A 16 2.32 -11.14 1.53
N LEU A 17 2.67 -12.32 1.02
CA LEU A 17 2.43 -12.72 -0.38
C LEU A 17 0.94 -12.68 -0.76
N ILE A 18 0.06 -13.18 0.11
CA ILE A 18 -1.39 -13.10 -0.12
C ILE A 18 -1.86 -11.64 -0.08
N LYS A 19 -1.45 -10.87 0.94
CA LYS A 19 -1.89 -9.48 1.13
C LYS A 19 -1.39 -8.53 0.04
N CYS A 20 -0.20 -8.75 -0.53
CA CYS A 20 0.33 -7.96 -1.63
C CYS A 20 -0.22 -8.37 -3.00
N GLY A 21 -0.96 -9.49 -3.08
CA GLY A 21 -1.64 -9.93 -4.30
C GLY A 21 -0.84 -10.87 -5.18
N ALA A 22 0.24 -11.47 -4.68
CA ALA A 22 1.07 -12.40 -5.44
C ALA A 22 0.30 -13.62 -5.99
N PHE A 23 -0.87 -13.93 -5.40
CA PHE A 23 -1.72 -15.05 -5.79
C PHE A 23 -3.03 -14.65 -6.44
N ASP A 24 -3.29 -13.35 -6.69
CA ASP A 24 -4.59 -12.87 -7.19
C ASP A 24 -4.97 -13.48 -8.56
N GLU A 25 -3.99 -13.71 -9.44
CA GLU A 25 -4.23 -14.32 -10.76
C GLU A 25 -4.14 -15.85 -10.76
N VAL A 26 -3.47 -16.43 -9.75
CA VAL A 26 -3.17 -17.87 -9.69
C VAL A 26 -4.26 -18.61 -8.91
N CYS A 27 -4.84 -17.96 -7.92
CA CYS A 27 -5.87 -18.51 -7.06
C CYS A 27 -7.20 -17.83 -7.37
N ASN A 28 -8.22 -18.60 -7.77
CA ASN A 28 -9.58 -18.09 -7.97
C ASN A 28 -10.31 -17.89 -6.61
N MET A 29 -9.67 -17.19 -5.69
CA MET A 29 -10.11 -16.97 -4.32
C MET A 29 -9.82 -15.53 -3.93
N THR A 30 -10.64 -14.96 -3.04
CA THR A 30 -10.36 -13.63 -2.51
C THR A 30 -9.16 -13.66 -1.57
N ARG A 31 -8.43 -12.55 -1.44
CA ARG A 31 -7.28 -12.47 -0.50
C ARG A 31 -7.68 -12.89 0.94
N PRO A 32 -8.85 -12.48 1.49
CA PRO A 32 -9.32 -12.99 2.78
C PRO A 32 -9.61 -14.49 2.80
N ALA A 33 -10.19 -15.04 1.74
CA ALA A 33 -10.43 -16.49 1.63
C ALA A 33 -9.11 -17.27 1.70
N MET A 34 -8.07 -16.79 0.99
CA MET A 34 -6.75 -17.40 1.01
C MET A 34 -6.11 -17.37 2.41
N LEU A 35 -6.23 -16.26 3.13
CA LEU A 35 -5.73 -16.15 4.51
C LEU A 35 -6.47 -17.11 5.46
N TRP A 36 -7.79 -17.21 5.34
CA TRP A 36 -8.57 -18.17 6.12
C TRP A 36 -8.20 -19.60 5.80
N ARG A 37 -8.08 -19.94 4.51
CA ARG A 37 -7.65 -21.27 4.07
C ARG A 37 -6.29 -21.64 4.64
N TRP A 38 -5.33 -20.71 4.61
CA TRP A 38 -4.03 -20.89 5.26
C TRP A 38 -4.18 -21.17 6.76
N ASN A 39 -4.98 -20.39 7.49
CA ASN A 39 -5.20 -20.60 8.91
C ASN A 39 -5.82 -21.97 9.22
N LEU A 40 -6.77 -22.43 8.41
CA LEU A 40 -7.36 -23.77 8.55
C LEU A 40 -6.34 -24.87 8.28
N LEU A 41 -5.50 -24.74 7.25
CA LEU A 41 -4.45 -25.70 6.96
C LEU A 41 -3.42 -25.80 8.09
N GLN A 42 -3.04 -24.67 8.69
CA GLN A 42 -2.13 -24.65 9.85
C GLN A 42 -2.75 -25.27 11.10
N ALA A 43 -4.05 -25.03 11.35
CA ALA A 43 -4.77 -25.65 12.45
C ALA A 43 -4.93 -27.17 12.25
N GLY A 44 -5.24 -27.60 11.03
CA GLY A 44 -5.31 -29.00 10.63
C GLY A 44 -3.95 -29.70 10.66
N GLY A 45 -2.87 -29.01 10.30
CA GLY A 45 -1.50 -29.52 10.35
C GLY A 45 -0.96 -29.70 11.78
N LYS A 46 -1.42 -28.89 12.75
CA LYS A 46 -1.12 -29.08 14.18
C LYS A 46 -1.90 -30.23 14.82
N ASN A 47 -3.08 -30.55 14.28
CA ASN A 47 -3.89 -31.72 14.66
C ASN A 47 -3.63 -32.95 13.78
N ALA A 48 -2.77 -32.86 12.77
CA ALA A 48 -2.29 -34.01 12.03
C ALA A 48 -1.38 -34.81 12.97
N LEU A 49 -1.91 -35.94 13.44
CA LEU A 49 -1.19 -36.89 14.29
C LEU A 49 0.25 -37.13 13.76
N PRO A 50 1.25 -37.34 14.64
CA PRO A 50 2.57 -37.82 14.24
C PRO A 50 2.42 -39.24 13.70
N GLY A 51 2.07 -39.34 12.42
CA GLY A 51 1.57 -40.59 11.83
C GLY A 51 1.32 -40.46 10.34
N ALA A 52 2.16 -39.72 9.61
CA ALA A 52 2.38 -40.07 8.22
C ALA A 52 2.97 -41.48 8.24
N ALA A 53 2.14 -42.48 7.94
CA ALA A 53 2.56 -43.87 7.85
C ALA A 53 3.57 -43.99 6.70
N VAL A 54 4.85 -43.79 7.01
CA VAL A 54 5.96 -44.29 6.21
C VAL A 54 5.90 -45.80 6.38
N LEU A 55 5.40 -46.48 5.35
CA LEU A 55 5.55 -47.93 5.26
C LEU A 55 7.06 -48.26 5.20
N PRO A 56 7.51 -49.36 5.82
CA PRO A 56 8.90 -49.78 5.68
C PRO A 56 9.17 -50.06 4.19
N GLY A 57 10.06 -49.27 3.57
CA GLY A 57 10.45 -49.46 2.15
C GLY A 57 10.45 -48.23 1.25
N GLY A 58 10.13 -47.02 1.75
CA GLY A 58 10.31 -45.78 0.97
C GLY A 58 9.34 -45.58 -0.19
N ALA A 59 8.30 -46.40 -0.31
CA ALA A 59 7.22 -46.19 -1.27
C ALA A 59 6.37 -44.99 -0.82
N LYS A 60 6.41 -43.89 -1.60
CA LYS A 60 5.47 -42.78 -1.45
C LYS A 60 4.07 -43.29 -1.78
N THR A 61 3.14 -43.20 -0.83
CA THR A 61 1.74 -43.55 -1.07
C THR A 61 1.17 -42.60 -2.13
N LEU A 62 0.59 -43.16 -3.20
CA LEU A 62 -0.19 -42.38 -4.19
C LEU A 62 -1.45 -41.78 -3.56
N PHE A 63 -1.87 -42.31 -2.42
CA PHE A 63 -2.97 -41.82 -1.62
C PHE A 63 -2.39 -41.05 -0.43
N VAL A 64 -2.26 -39.75 -0.61
CA VAL A 64 -2.22 -38.81 0.52
C VAL A 64 -3.65 -38.80 1.09
N PRO A 65 -3.87 -39.00 2.40
CA PRO A 65 -5.19 -38.81 2.97
C PRO A 65 -5.62 -37.40 2.61
N ALA A 66 -6.65 -37.29 1.77
CA ALA A 66 -7.17 -35.99 1.38
C ALA A 66 -7.54 -35.26 2.67
N ILE A 67 -6.85 -34.16 2.95
CA ILE A 67 -7.46 -33.08 3.74
C ILE A 67 -8.80 -32.86 3.03
N PRO A 68 -9.96 -32.98 3.71
CA PRO A 68 -11.24 -32.89 3.05
C PRO A 68 -11.36 -31.48 2.47
N HIS A 69 -10.93 -31.33 1.21
CA HIS A 69 -10.99 -30.09 0.44
C HIS A 69 -12.42 -29.57 0.47
N ASP A 70 -13.37 -30.49 0.32
CA ASP A 70 -14.81 -30.23 0.44
C ASP A 70 -15.20 -29.61 1.80
N ALA A 71 -14.62 -30.04 2.92
CA ALA A 71 -14.96 -29.50 4.24
C ALA A 71 -14.35 -28.10 4.45
N THR A 72 -13.12 -27.87 3.99
CA THR A 72 -12.50 -26.54 4.03
C THR A 72 -13.19 -25.56 3.08
N ASP A 73 -13.57 -26.02 1.89
CA ASP A 73 -14.24 -25.18 0.89
C ASP A 73 -15.69 -24.89 1.29
N ALA A 74 -16.39 -25.86 1.91
CA ALA A 74 -17.71 -25.62 2.51
C ALA A 74 -17.64 -24.59 3.65
N ALA A 75 -16.68 -24.72 4.57
CA ALA A 75 -16.52 -23.77 5.67
C ALA A 75 -16.22 -22.34 5.16
N LEU A 76 -15.38 -22.20 4.12
CA LEU A 76 -15.09 -20.90 3.51
C LEU A 76 -16.31 -20.31 2.78
N ALA A 77 -17.09 -21.14 2.09
CA ALA A 77 -18.31 -20.72 1.41
C ALA A 77 -19.36 -20.20 2.42
N GLU A 78 -19.49 -20.85 3.57
CA GLU A 78 -20.38 -20.42 4.65
C GLU A 78 -19.94 -19.08 5.28
N MET A 79 -18.63 -18.84 5.42
CA MET A 79 -18.09 -17.64 6.08
C MET A 79 -18.27 -16.35 5.26
N GLN A 80 -18.64 -16.43 3.98
CA GLN A 80 -18.77 -15.28 3.07
C GLN A 80 -17.59 -14.30 3.20
N THR A 81 -16.47 -14.58 2.53
CA THR A 81 -15.26 -13.75 2.59
C THR A 81 -15.22 -12.74 1.44
N PRO A 82 -15.81 -11.54 1.57
CA PRO A 82 -15.77 -10.53 0.52
C PRO A 82 -14.33 -10.13 0.21
N GLU A 83 -14.08 -9.71 -1.02
CA GLU A 83 -12.78 -9.18 -1.41
C GLU A 83 -12.46 -7.88 -0.65
N TYR A 84 -11.16 -7.64 -0.43
CA TYR A 84 -10.71 -6.38 0.15
C TYR A 84 -11.13 -5.19 -0.72
N THR A 85 -11.55 -4.10 -0.07
CA THR A 85 -11.76 -2.84 -0.77
C THR A 85 -10.44 -2.35 -1.37
N ILE A 86 -10.50 -1.50 -2.40
CA ILE A 86 -9.27 -0.98 -3.02
C ILE A 86 -8.42 -0.25 -1.97
N GLU A 87 -9.02 0.49 -1.03
CA GLU A 87 -8.28 1.15 0.05
C GLU A 87 -7.53 0.18 0.96
N GLN A 88 -8.12 -0.98 1.26
CA GLN A 88 -7.45 -2.03 2.03
C GLN A 88 -6.28 -2.63 1.24
N LYS A 89 -6.48 -2.90 -0.06
CA LYS A 89 -5.40 -3.38 -0.95
C LYS A 89 -4.23 -2.40 -1.00
N LEU A 90 -4.49 -1.12 -1.27
CA LEU A 90 -3.44 -0.09 -1.29
C LEU A 90 -2.73 0.05 0.05
N LYS A 91 -3.46 -0.09 1.17
CA LYS A 91 -2.84 -0.07 2.50
C LYS A 91 -1.84 -1.22 2.66
N TYR A 92 -2.22 -2.44 2.30
CA TYR A 92 -1.33 -3.61 2.40
C TYR A 92 -0.17 -3.53 1.41
N GLU A 93 -0.41 -3.14 0.16
CA GLU A 93 0.64 -2.95 -0.83
C GLU A 93 1.66 -1.92 -0.35
N ARG A 94 1.22 -0.80 0.21
CA ARG A 94 2.15 0.19 0.78
C ARG A 94 2.93 -0.34 1.99
N GLU A 95 2.31 -1.16 2.84
CA GLU A 95 2.98 -1.71 4.03
C GLU A 95 4.02 -2.78 3.66
N ILE A 96 3.74 -3.56 2.61
CA ILE A 96 4.54 -4.74 2.24
C ILE A 96 5.54 -4.43 1.11
N LEU A 97 5.09 -3.71 0.08
CA LEU A 97 5.85 -3.39 -1.13
C LEU A 97 6.43 -1.98 -1.10
N GLU A 98 6.06 -1.16 -0.11
CA GLU A 98 6.38 0.28 -0.03
C GLU A 98 5.85 1.12 -1.20
N VAL A 99 5.09 0.51 -2.11
CA VAL A 99 4.48 1.12 -3.29
C VAL A 99 3.04 0.64 -3.45
N CYS A 100 2.20 1.48 -4.02
CA CYS A 100 0.81 1.13 -4.35
C CYS A 100 0.75 0.68 -5.81
N VAL A 101 0.40 -0.59 -6.06
CA VAL A 101 0.39 -1.19 -7.39
C VAL A 101 -1.00 -1.15 -8.00
N SER A 102 -2.03 -1.39 -7.18
CA SER A 102 -3.42 -1.46 -7.64
C SER A 102 -4.02 -0.09 -7.99
N GLY A 103 -3.35 1.02 -7.67
CA GLY A 103 -3.83 2.38 -7.92
C GLY A 103 -3.14 3.43 -7.06
N HIS A 104 -3.47 4.70 -7.27
CA HIS A 104 -2.85 5.80 -6.53
C HIS A 104 -3.69 6.17 -5.28
N PRO A 105 -3.08 6.46 -4.11
CA PRO A 105 -3.83 6.84 -2.90
C PRO A 105 -4.78 8.04 -3.07
N LEU A 106 -4.49 8.92 -4.04
CA LEU A 106 -5.32 10.09 -4.35
C LEU A 106 -6.52 9.79 -5.27
N ASP A 107 -6.68 8.58 -5.80
CA ASP A 107 -7.75 8.26 -6.75
C ASP A 107 -9.15 8.38 -6.14
N PHE A 108 -9.25 8.25 -4.82
CA PHE A 108 -10.51 8.38 -4.09
C PHE A 108 -10.89 9.81 -3.75
N LEU A 109 -10.03 10.79 -4.05
CA LEU A 109 -10.23 12.18 -3.65
C LEU A 109 -10.77 12.99 -4.84
N PRO A 110 -11.91 13.68 -4.67
CA PRO A 110 -12.44 14.52 -5.74
C PRO A 110 -11.47 15.69 -6.00
N ARG A 111 -11.10 15.85 -7.28
CA ARG A 111 -10.35 17.01 -7.75
C ARG A 111 -11.32 18.09 -8.23
N ASN A 112 -11.07 19.31 -7.82
CA ASN A 112 -11.86 20.52 -8.06
C ASN A 112 -11.03 21.56 -8.83
N GLY A 113 -10.49 21.16 -9.99
CA GLY A 113 -9.74 22.05 -10.88
C GLY A 113 -8.28 22.29 -10.47
N GLU A 114 -7.73 21.49 -9.56
CA GLU A 114 -6.29 21.52 -9.26
C GLU A 114 -5.46 21.07 -10.48
N ALA A 115 -4.35 21.76 -10.73
CA ALA A 115 -3.40 21.45 -11.78
C ALA A 115 -2.67 20.12 -11.52
N TRP A 116 -2.21 19.50 -12.58
CA TRP A 116 -1.42 18.28 -12.54
C TRP A 116 0.08 18.56 -12.50
N SER A 117 0.84 17.62 -11.97
CA SER A 117 2.31 17.72 -11.89
C SER A 117 2.97 17.88 -13.26
N ASP A 118 2.43 17.26 -14.31
CA ASP A 118 2.91 17.35 -15.70
C ASP A 118 2.65 18.72 -16.35
N GLU A 119 1.74 19.53 -15.80
CA GLU A 119 1.43 20.88 -16.29
C GLU A 119 2.39 21.95 -15.74
N LEU A 120 3.14 21.65 -14.68
CA LEU A 120 4.01 22.61 -13.99
C LEU A 120 5.01 23.34 -14.89
N PRO A 121 5.68 22.70 -15.89
CA PRO A 121 6.59 23.40 -16.79
C PRO A 121 5.93 24.56 -17.55
N GLY A 122 4.63 24.44 -17.90
CA GLY A 122 3.84 25.48 -18.59
C GLY A 122 3.25 26.55 -17.66
N LEU A 123 3.39 26.38 -16.35
CA LEU A 123 2.81 27.23 -15.32
C LEU A 123 3.85 28.04 -14.53
N ARG A 124 5.11 28.08 -15.00
CA ARG A 124 6.19 28.89 -14.40
C ARG A 124 5.76 30.33 -14.17
N GLY A 125 6.06 30.84 -12.97
CA GLY A 125 5.69 32.17 -12.52
C GLY A 125 4.21 32.33 -12.15
N LYS A 126 3.34 31.34 -12.39
CA LYS A 126 1.92 31.39 -12.03
C LYS A 126 1.68 30.82 -10.64
N ARG A 127 0.56 31.23 -10.05
CA ARG A 127 0.03 30.65 -8.81
C ARG A 127 -0.85 29.45 -9.18
N VAL A 128 -0.61 28.31 -8.55
CA VAL A 128 -1.25 27.03 -8.84
C VAL A 128 -1.70 26.35 -7.55
N THR A 129 -2.68 25.46 -7.68
CA THR A 129 -3.09 24.54 -6.62
C THR A 129 -3.01 23.12 -7.16
N LEU A 130 -2.36 22.23 -6.43
CA LEU A 130 -2.20 20.81 -6.77
C LEU A 130 -2.64 19.94 -5.60
N CYS A 131 -3.05 18.72 -5.90
CA CYS A 131 -3.23 17.65 -4.91
C CYS A 131 -2.04 16.70 -5.00
N GLY A 132 -1.51 16.29 -3.85
CA GLY A 132 -0.33 15.44 -3.79
C GLY A 132 -0.34 14.52 -2.59
N TRP A 133 0.29 13.36 -2.76
CA TRP A 133 0.64 12.42 -1.72
C TRP A 133 2.09 12.67 -1.31
N VAL A 134 2.35 12.85 -0.02
CA VAL A 134 3.70 13.09 0.49
C VAL A 134 4.53 11.80 0.37
N VAL A 135 5.51 11.84 -0.52
CA VAL A 135 6.51 10.77 -0.70
C VAL A 135 7.56 10.87 0.38
N THR A 136 8.18 12.05 0.51
CA THR A 136 9.21 12.33 1.50
C THR A 136 9.29 13.83 1.80
N TYR A 137 9.96 14.16 2.90
CA TYR A 137 10.22 15.54 3.29
C TYR A 137 11.55 15.64 4.04
N ARG A 138 12.18 16.81 3.97
CA ARG A 138 13.37 17.14 4.77
C ARG A 138 13.23 18.50 5.45
N HIS A 139 13.61 18.54 6.72
CA HIS A 139 13.71 19.78 7.49
C HIS A 139 15.10 20.38 7.31
N VAL A 140 15.14 21.69 7.10
CA VAL A 140 16.40 22.42 6.96
C VAL A 140 16.34 23.66 7.85
N GLY A 141 17.31 23.77 8.75
CA GLY A 141 17.53 25.00 9.52
C GLY A 141 18.07 26.09 8.61
N THR A 142 17.46 27.25 8.64
CA THR A 142 17.96 28.45 7.94
C THR A 142 19.04 29.13 8.78
N LYS A 143 19.82 30.02 8.14
CA LYS A 143 20.87 30.82 8.80
C LYS A 143 20.37 31.64 10.00
N ASN A 144 19.07 31.91 10.08
CA ASN A 144 18.43 32.67 11.16
C ASN A 144 17.80 31.77 12.23
N TYR A 145 18.20 30.50 12.32
CA TYR A 145 17.64 29.51 13.25
C TYR A 145 16.14 29.24 13.09
N ARG A 146 15.55 29.58 11.93
CA ARG A 146 14.16 29.22 11.59
C ARG A 146 14.14 28.01 10.68
N ASN A 147 13.12 27.19 10.78
CA ASN A 147 13.01 25.96 9.99
C ASN A 147 12.31 26.21 8.67
N MET A 148 12.78 25.56 7.61
CA MET A 148 12.06 25.40 6.35
C MET A 148 11.96 23.92 6.00
N MET A 149 11.09 23.58 5.06
CA MET A 149 10.87 22.19 4.67
C MET A 149 10.83 22.06 3.16
N PHE A 150 11.52 21.05 2.64
CA PHE A 150 11.35 20.59 1.27
C PHE A 150 10.44 19.36 1.29
N LEU A 151 9.41 19.38 0.47
CA LEU A 151 8.44 18.32 0.30
C LEU A 151 8.56 17.77 -1.10
N THR A 152 8.59 16.44 -1.21
CA THR A 152 8.40 15.72 -2.46
C THR A 152 7.00 15.13 -2.41
N LEU A 153 6.13 15.57 -3.31
CA LEU A 153 4.78 15.05 -3.45
C LEU A 153 4.62 14.36 -4.79
N GLU A 154 3.72 13.39 -4.86
CA GLU A 154 3.30 12.74 -6.09
C GLU A 154 1.81 12.89 -6.33
N ASP A 155 1.43 13.01 -7.60
CA ASP A 155 0.07 12.78 -8.06
C ASP A 155 0.06 11.63 -9.07
N GLN A 156 -1.11 11.34 -9.65
CA GLN A 156 -1.24 10.24 -10.61
C GLN A 156 -0.39 10.40 -11.87
N ARG A 157 0.18 11.58 -12.13
CA ARG A 157 0.93 11.89 -13.36
C ARG A 157 2.42 12.07 -13.14
N GLY A 158 2.86 12.23 -11.90
CA GLY A 158 4.27 12.41 -11.61
C GLY A 158 4.56 12.99 -10.24
N VAL A 159 5.84 13.31 -10.06
CA VAL A 159 6.40 13.81 -8.80
C VAL A 159 6.74 15.29 -8.95
N TYR A 160 6.51 16.07 -7.91
CA TYR A 160 6.82 17.49 -7.87
C TYR A 160 7.30 17.94 -6.49
N GLU A 161 8.06 19.03 -6.48
CA GLU A 161 8.68 19.56 -5.26
C GLU A 161 7.98 20.83 -4.77
N VAL A 162 7.78 20.90 -3.45
CA VAL A 162 7.22 22.08 -2.78
C VAL A 162 8.17 22.52 -1.67
N VAL A 163 8.45 23.82 -1.61
CA VAL A 163 9.29 24.42 -0.57
C VAL A 163 8.44 25.26 0.37
N LEU A 164 8.43 24.89 1.65
CA LEU A 164 7.82 25.66 2.72
C LEU A 164 8.88 26.53 3.39
N PHE A 165 8.89 27.81 3.05
CA PHE A 165 9.72 28.80 3.73
C PHE A 165 9.25 29.01 5.19
N PRO A 166 10.09 29.58 6.07
CA PRO A 166 9.84 29.57 7.51
C PRO A 166 8.45 30.03 7.96
N ASN A 167 7.95 31.16 7.44
CA ASN A 167 6.61 31.65 7.82
C ASN A 167 5.46 30.71 7.38
N VAL A 168 5.67 29.91 6.34
CA VAL A 168 4.69 28.92 5.84
C VAL A 168 4.87 27.61 6.61
N TYR A 169 6.12 27.20 6.86
CA TYR A 169 6.45 26.06 7.69
C TYR A 169 5.88 26.19 9.11
N ASP A 170 6.06 27.34 9.76
CA ASP A 170 5.57 27.57 11.13
C ASP A 170 4.02 27.45 11.21
N ARG A 171 3.31 27.70 10.11
CA ARG A 171 1.84 27.62 10.05
C ARG A 171 1.32 26.25 9.64
N TYR A 172 1.99 25.57 8.71
CA TYR A 172 1.46 24.38 8.05
C TYR A 172 2.37 23.15 8.09
N GLY A 173 3.64 23.29 8.48
CA GLY A 173 4.62 22.21 8.49
C GLY A 173 4.21 21.03 9.36
N GLY A 174 3.42 21.28 10.42
CA GLY A 174 2.83 20.24 11.27
C GLY A 174 1.94 19.25 10.50
N LEU A 175 1.20 19.72 9.49
CA LEU A 175 0.24 18.89 8.75
C LEU A 175 0.90 17.73 8.01
N VAL A 176 2.17 17.88 7.62
CA VAL A 176 2.95 16.84 6.92
C VAL A 176 3.17 15.61 7.81
N PHE A 177 3.16 15.77 9.13
CA PHE A 177 3.27 14.67 10.09
C PHE A 177 1.93 14.00 10.40
N GLU A 178 0.82 14.71 10.17
CA GLU A 178 -0.53 14.22 10.47
C GLU A 178 -1.13 13.42 9.31
N THR A 179 -0.87 13.84 8.08
CA THR A 179 -1.42 13.21 6.87
C THR A 179 -0.46 13.27 5.70
N ARG A 180 -0.55 12.27 4.83
CA ARG A 180 0.18 12.25 3.56
C ARG A 180 -0.61 12.83 2.39
N SER A 181 -1.94 12.88 2.45
CA SER A 181 -2.76 13.47 1.37
C SER A 181 -2.93 14.97 1.60
N MET A 182 -2.42 15.79 0.68
CA MET A 182 -2.40 17.24 0.84
C MET A 182 -2.82 17.97 -0.43
N ARG A 183 -3.51 19.10 -0.23
CA ARG A 183 -3.71 20.14 -1.24
C ARG A 183 -2.70 21.25 -0.97
N VAL A 184 -1.93 21.60 -1.99
CA VAL A 184 -0.87 22.61 -1.92
C VAL A 184 -1.21 23.75 -2.86
N THR A 185 -1.21 24.97 -2.36
CA THR A 185 -1.26 26.18 -3.17
C THR A 185 0.07 26.91 -3.07
N GLY A 186 0.60 27.35 -4.20
CA GLY A 186 1.86 28.09 -4.24
C GLY A 186 2.17 28.68 -5.61
N ARG A 187 3.33 29.33 -5.73
CA ARG A 187 3.82 29.86 -7.00
C ARG A 187 4.88 28.94 -7.58
N VAL A 188 4.77 28.63 -8.86
CA VAL A 188 5.78 27.84 -9.59
C VAL A 188 6.99 28.74 -9.86
N GLU A 189 8.14 28.36 -9.36
CA GLU A 189 9.42 29.04 -9.55
C GLU A 189 10.07 28.61 -10.90
N GLN A 190 11.14 29.30 -11.31
CA GLN A 190 11.78 29.04 -12.61
C GLN A 190 12.46 27.67 -12.69
N ASP A 191 12.89 27.13 -11.56
CA ASP A 191 13.45 25.78 -11.42
C ASP A 191 12.37 24.67 -11.43
N GLY A 192 11.09 25.05 -11.49
CA GLY A 192 9.95 24.13 -11.49
C GLY A 192 9.44 23.75 -10.10
N GLN A 193 10.12 24.18 -9.03
CA GLN A 193 9.66 23.97 -7.67
C GLN A 193 8.48 24.88 -7.36
N ILE A 194 7.62 24.45 -6.45
CA ILE A 194 6.51 25.27 -5.97
C ILE A 194 6.94 25.93 -4.67
N LYS A 195 6.99 27.25 -4.66
CA LYS A 195 7.04 28.03 -3.42
C LYS A 195 5.69 27.94 -2.73
N GLY A 196 5.59 27.05 -1.73
CA GLY A 196 4.36 26.78 -1.02
C GLY A 196 3.86 28.00 -0.25
N GLU A 197 2.58 28.33 -0.39
CA GLU A 197 1.91 29.44 0.29
C GLU A 197 0.88 28.94 1.32
N LYS A 198 0.18 27.84 1.00
CA LYS A 198 -0.88 27.24 1.81
C LYS A 198 -0.90 25.72 1.62
N LEU A 199 -1.00 24.98 2.72
CA LEU A 199 -1.20 23.53 2.74
C LEU A 199 -2.50 23.20 3.46
N GLU A 200 -3.23 22.23 2.92
CA GLU A 200 -4.47 21.73 3.49
C GLU A 200 -4.48 20.20 3.47
N ALA A 201 -4.92 19.59 4.56
CA ALA A 201 -5.14 18.16 4.59
C ALA A 201 -6.32 17.79 3.68
N LEU A 202 -6.11 16.86 2.75
CA LEU A 202 -7.20 16.25 2.00
C LEU A 202 -7.78 15.13 2.86
N LYS A 203 -8.98 15.35 3.38
CA LYS A 203 -9.76 14.35 4.11
C LYS A 203 -10.83 13.79 3.17
N LYS A 204 -11.06 12.48 3.27
CA LYS A 204 -12.18 11.79 2.63
C LYS A 204 -13.49 12.19 3.32
#